data_AF-A0A7V2EGA1-F1
#
_entry.id   AF-A0A7V2EGA1-F1
#
_cell.length_a   1.000
_cell.length_b   1.000
_cell.length_c   1.000
_cell.angle_alpha   90.00
_cell.angle_beta   90.00
_cell.angle_gamma   90.00
#
_symmetry.space_group_name_H-M   'P 1'
#
loop_
_entity.id
_entity.type
_entity.pdbx_description
1 polymer ?
#
loop_
_entity_poly.entity_id
_entity_poly.type
_entity_poly.pdbx_seq_one_letter_code
_entity_poly.pdbx_strand_id
1 'polypeptide(L)'
;MKEKEKLSYTSYDLIKAWEWAVKTGPVDCRFSHAQDHYTAPPFLEIRQKIEEEGLSEKVKQIDIELIEKVLQYGADKPFQEERPLDFWWWHLDKIAKREYPSYLLPDYLKEIYENAYESTSC
;
A
#
# COMPACT_ATOMS: atom_id res chain seq x y z
N MET A 1 -8.45 15.95 34.33
CA MET A 1 -8.53 15.21 33.05
C MET A 1 -7.11 14.82 32.69
N LYS A 2 -6.78 13.52 32.62
CA LYS A 2 -5.47 13.10 32.11
C LYS A 2 -5.53 13.25 30.60
N GLU A 3 -4.76 14.18 30.04
CA GLU A 3 -4.43 14.12 28.62
C GLU A 3 -3.89 12.72 28.35
N LYS A 4 -4.56 11.97 27.48
CA LYS A 4 -4.01 10.71 26.99
C LYS A 4 -2.78 11.11 26.20
N GLU A 5 -1.59 10.85 26.74
CA GLU A 5 -0.35 10.90 25.95
C GLU A 5 -0.59 10.12 24.67
N LYS A 6 -0.68 10.84 23.55
CA LYS A 6 -0.80 10.23 22.24
C LYS A 6 0.55 9.56 22.02
N LEU A 7 0.58 8.23 22.09
CA LEU A 7 1.76 7.44 21.71
C LEU A 7 2.17 7.88 20.30
N SER A 8 3.25 8.66 20.24
CA SER A 8 3.89 9.08 19.00
C SER A 8 4.77 7.94 18.54
N TYR A 9 4.48 7.36 17.38
CA TYR A 9 5.42 6.44 16.74
C TYR A 9 6.64 7.22 16.29
N THR A 10 7.81 6.59 16.31
CA THR A 10 8.96 7.13 15.59
C THR A 10 8.81 6.83 14.09
N SER A 11 9.42 7.63 13.22
CA SER A 11 9.45 7.38 11.77
C SER A 11 9.99 5.97 11.45
N TYR A 12 10.91 5.46 12.27
CA TYR A 12 11.43 4.10 12.16
C TYR A 12 10.36 3.03 12.44
N ASP A 13 9.52 3.23 13.45
CA ASP A 13 8.44 2.30 13.78
C ASP A 13 7.38 2.28 12.68
N LEU A 14 7.06 3.44 12.10
CA LEU A 14 6.13 3.53 10.97
C LEU A 14 6.66 2.76 9.76
N ILE A 15 7.92 2.97 9.37
CA ILE A 15 8.54 2.27 8.24
C ILE A 15 8.55 0.76 8.49
N LYS A 16 8.90 0.32 9.71
CA LYS A 16 8.88 -1.12 10.06
C LYS A 16 7.49 -1.73 10.01
N ALA A 17 6.49 -1.00 10.49
CA ALA A 17 5.11 -1.47 10.43
C ALA A 17 4.62 -1.58 8.99
N TRP A 18 5.02 -0.63 8.13
CA TRP A 18 4.70 -0.69 6.70
C TRP A 18 5.44 -1.82 5.97
N GLU A 19 6.73 -2.03 6.26
CA GLU A 19 7.48 -3.17 5.75
C GLU A 19 6.83 -4.50 6.15
N TRP A 20 6.33 -4.59 7.39
CA TRP A 20 5.62 -5.79 7.84
C TRP A 20 4.27 -5.97 7.14
N ALA A 21 3.56 -4.87 6.85
CA ALA A 21 2.29 -4.91 6.13
C ALA A 21 2.41 -5.48 4.70
N VAL A 22 3.53 -5.18 4.02
CA VAL A 22 3.80 -5.61 2.64
C VAL A 22 4.39 -7.03 2.58
N LYS A 23 4.88 -7.58 3.69
CA LYS A 23 5.30 -8.98 3.76
C LYS A 23 4.11 -9.93 3.62
N THR A 24 4.31 -11.00 2.87
CA THR A 24 3.32 -12.07 2.71
C THR A 24 3.12 -12.78 4.04
N GLY A 25 1.85 -13.03 4.39
CA GLY A 25 1.51 -13.73 5.63
C GLY A 25 1.93 -15.21 5.61
N PRO A 26 1.98 -15.87 6.78
CA PRO A 26 2.30 -17.30 6.86
C PRO A 26 1.19 -18.22 6.33
N VAL A 27 -0.01 -17.69 6.07
CA VAL A 27 -1.22 -18.47 5.71
C VAL A 27 -1.54 -18.40 4.21
N ASP A 28 -1.45 -17.21 3.60
CA ASP A 28 -1.45 -17.06 2.13
C ASP A 28 -0.11 -16.45 1.73
N CYS A 29 0.74 -17.25 1.07
CA CYS A 29 2.07 -16.84 0.63
C CYS A 29 2.05 -15.87 -0.56
N ARG A 30 0.87 -15.50 -1.08
CA ARG A 30 0.70 -14.59 -2.22
C ARG A 30 0.25 -13.20 -1.78
N PHE A 31 -0.58 -13.11 -0.73
CA PHE A 31 -1.17 -11.86 -0.27
C PHE A 31 -0.42 -11.29 0.93
N SER A 32 -0.09 -10.01 0.85
CA SER A 32 0.37 -9.24 2.00
C SER A 32 -0.80 -8.78 2.85
N HIS A 33 -0.53 -8.34 4.09
CA HIS A 33 -1.57 -7.79 4.95
C HIS A 33 -2.21 -6.52 4.36
N ALA A 34 -1.48 -5.77 3.54
CA ALA A 34 -2.03 -4.60 2.85
C ALA A 34 -3.00 -4.96 1.70
N GLN A 35 -2.95 -6.20 1.19
CA GLN A 35 -3.80 -6.66 0.08
C GLN A 35 -5.11 -7.33 0.54
N ASP A 36 -5.23 -7.69 1.81
CA ASP A 36 -6.35 -8.47 2.34
C ASP A 36 -7.49 -7.60 2.87
N HIS A 37 -8.72 -7.99 2.56
CA HIS A 37 -9.95 -7.24 2.87
C HIS A 37 -10.06 -6.81 4.34
N TYR A 38 -9.71 -7.70 5.28
CA TYR A 38 -9.91 -7.50 6.72
C TYR A 38 -8.70 -6.88 7.40
N THR A 39 -7.50 -7.22 6.94
CA THR A 39 -6.25 -6.83 7.61
C THR A 39 -5.66 -5.55 7.03
N ALA A 40 -5.98 -5.17 5.80
CA ALA A 40 -5.45 -3.96 5.17
C ALA A 40 -5.72 -2.66 5.96
N PRO A 41 -6.95 -2.36 6.42
CA PRO A 41 -7.29 -1.04 6.96
C PRO A 41 -6.31 -0.45 7.99
N PRO A 42 -5.90 -1.16 9.06
CA PRO A 42 -4.92 -0.62 10.01
C PRO A 42 -3.55 -0.29 9.40
N PHE A 43 -3.12 -1.00 8.35
CA PHE A 43 -1.84 -0.73 7.68
C PHE A 43 -1.93 0.41 6.67
N LEU A 44 -3.08 0.56 6.01
CA LEU A 44 -3.32 1.69 5.10
C LEU A 44 -3.32 3.03 5.87
N GLU A 45 -3.76 3.03 7.12
CA GLU A 45 -3.62 4.17 8.04
C GLU A 45 -2.15 4.42 8.46
N ILE A 46 -1.29 3.40 8.46
CA ILE A 46 0.15 3.58 8.68
C ILE A 46 0.77 4.30 7.48
N ARG A 47 0.40 3.90 6.26
CA ARG A 47 0.90 4.57 5.04
C ARG A 47 0.46 6.03 4.96
N GLN A 48 -0.72 6.37 5.47
CA GLN A 48 -1.19 7.75 5.64
C GLN A 48 -0.25 8.57 6.52
N LYS A 49 0.13 8.06 7.70
CA LYS A 49 1.05 8.77 8.61
C LYS A 49 2.44 8.96 8.00
N ILE A 50 2.91 7.95 7.26
CA ILE A 50 4.19 8.02 6.54
C ILE A 50 4.16 9.15 5.49
N GLU A 51 3.04 9.30 4.77
CA GLU A 51 2.84 10.39 3.81
C GLU A 51 2.90 11.75 4.50
N GLU A 52 2.20 11.89 5.64
CA GLU A 52 2.17 13.12 6.44
C GLU A 52 3.55 13.52 6.99
N GLU A 53 4.42 12.54 7.30
CA GLU A 53 5.79 12.77 7.75
C GLU A 53 6.80 13.01 6.62
N GLY A 54 6.42 12.81 5.35
CA GLY A 54 7.30 13.01 4.19
C GLY A 54 8.49 12.06 4.11
N LEU A 55 8.39 10.86 4.68
CA LEU A 55 9.47 9.87 4.73
C LEU A 55 9.60 9.18 3.36
N SER A 56 10.79 9.20 2.74
CA SER A 56 10.87 8.97 1.29
C SER A 56 11.56 7.67 0.86
N GLU A 57 12.87 7.57 0.85
CA GLU A 57 13.55 6.55 0.01
C GLU A 57 13.29 5.10 0.42
N LYS A 58 13.27 4.80 1.73
CA LYS A 58 12.98 3.43 2.19
C LYS A 58 11.52 3.04 1.94
N VAL A 59 10.61 4.00 2.07
CA VAL A 59 9.17 3.79 1.86
C VAL A 59 8.89 3.54 0.39
N LYS A 60 9.53 4.28 -0.53
CA LYS A 60 9.42 4.04 -1.98
C LYS A 60 9.74 2.60 -2.36
N GLN A 61 10.79 2.02 -1.77
CA GLN A 61 11.16 0.61 -2.02
C GLN A 61 10.07 -0.36 -1.55
N ILE A 62 9.45 -0.08 -0.41
CA ILE A 62 8.37 -0.92 0.14
C ILE A 62 7.10 -0.75 -0.72
N ASP A 63 6.79 0.47 -1.17
CA ASP A 63 5.67 0.76 -2.05
C ASP A 63 5.83 0.07 -3.42
N ILE A 64 7.06 0.04 -3.97
CA ILE A 64 7.41 -0.72 -5.18
C ILE A 64 7.11 -2.21 -4.99
N GLU A 65 7.61 -2.81 -3.91
CA GLU A 65 7.37 -4.23 -3.61
C GLU A 65 5.87 -4.55 -3.48
N LEU A 66 5.10 -3.65 -2.86
CA LEU A 66 3.65 -3.78 -2.74
C LEU A 66 3.00 -3.77 -4.13
N ILE A 67 3.31 -2.79 -4.97
CA ILE A 67 2.71 -2.67 -6.31
C ILE A 67 3.04 -3.88 -7.18
N GLU A 68 4.28 -4.36 -7.17
CA GLU A 68 4.66 -5.57 -7.90
C GLU A 68 3.81 -6.79 -7.47
N LYS A 69 3.62 -6.99 -6.16
CA LYS A 69 2.78 -8.06 -5.63
C LYS A 69 1.30 -7.88 -5.98
N VAL A 70 0.78 -6.66 -5.88
CA VAL A 70 -0.61 -6.33 -6.24
C VAL A 70 -0.87 -6.64 -7.71
N LEU A 71 0.08 -6.31 -8.59
CA LEU A 71 -0.01 -6.59 -10.02
C LEU A 71 0.13 -8.08 -10.35
N GLN A 72 0.90 -8.82 -9.56
CA GLN A 72 1.13 -10.25 -9.76
C GLN A 72 -0.01 -11.13 -9.21
N TYR A 73 -0.51 -10.79 -8.03
CA TYR A 73 -1.41 -11.66 -7.26
C TYR A 73 -2.81 -11.08 -7.05
N GLY A 74 -3.00 -9.79 -7.31
CA GLY A 74 -4.24 -9.09 -7.04
C GLY A 74 -4.30 -8.46 -5.65
N ALA A 75 -5.44 -7.84 -5.34
CA ALA A 75 -5.74 -7.32 -4.01
C ALA A 75 -7.26 -7.25 -3.83
N ASP A 76 -7.71 -7.38 -2.58
CA ASP A 76 -9.10 -7.18 -2.23
C ASP A 76 -9.39 -5.71 -1.96
N LYS A 77 -10.64 -5.31 -2.19
CA LYS A 77 -11.13 -4.01 -1.71
C LYS A 77 -11.15 -4.04 -0.18
N PRO A 78 -10.58 -3.06 0.53
CA PRO A 78 -10.62 -3.02 1.99
C PRO A 78 -12.06 -3.00 2.55
N PHE A 79 -12.28 -3.54 3.75
CA PHE A 79 -13.60 -3.56 4.41
C PHE A 79 -14.14 -2.17 4.80
N GLN A 80 -13.28 -1.18 4.94
CA GLN A 80 -13.68 0.18 5.32
C GLN A 80 -14.21 1.00 4.13
N GLU A 81 -14.78 2.18 4.43
CA GLU A 81 -15.26 3.13 3.43
C GLU A 81 -14.14 3.52 2.44
N GLU A 82 -14.52 3.75 1.18
CA GLU A 82 -13.58 4.18 0.15
C GLU A 82 -13.00 5.56 0.49
N ARG A 83 -11.66 5.66 0.45
CA ARG A 83 -10.96 6.94 0.51
C ARG A 83 -10.97 7.62 -0.87
N PRO A 84 -10.74 8.95 -0.94
CA PRO A 84 -10.50 9.63 -2.21
C PRO A 84 -9.40 8.94 -3.03
N LEU A 85 -9.44 9.09 -4.36
CA LEU A 85 -8.50 8.39 -5.24
C LEU A 85 -7.04 8.73 -4.94
N ASP A 86 -6.73 9.99 -4.59
CA ASP A 86 -5.37 10.45 -4.27
C ASP A 86 -4.64 9.61 -3.21
N PHE A 87 -5.38 8.86 -2.37
CA PHE A 87 -4.84 7.88 -1.44
C PHE A 87 -4.68 6.51 -2.11
N TRP A 88 -3.79 6.41 -3.10
CA TRP A 88 -3.65 5.24 -3.98
C TRP A 88 -3.55 3.90 -3.23
N TRP A 89 -2.95 3.88 -2.04
CA TRP A 89 -2.79 2.68 -1.22
C TRP A 89 -4.11 2.11 -0.70
N TRP A 90 -5.22 2.85 -0.78
CA TRP A 90 -6.58 2.36 -0.49
C TRP A 90 -7.26 1.70 -1.69
N HIS A 91 -6.66 1.80 -2.87
CA HIS A 91 -7.25 1.37 -4.14
C HIS A 91 -6.41 0.26 -4.80
N LEU A 92 -5.77 -0.59 -3.99
CA LEU A 92 -4.93 -1.69 -4.49
C LEU A 92 -5.73 -2.67 -5.37
N ASP A 93 -7.02 -2.87 -5.10
CA ASP A 93 -7.89 -3.70 -5.93
C ASP A 93 -8.09 -3.09 -7.34
N LYS A 94 -8.18 -1.76 -7.44
CA LYS A 94 -8.25 -1.05 -8.73
C LYS A 94 -6.91 -1.11 -9.45
N ILE A 95 -5.80 -1.00 -8.73
CA ILE A 95 -4.46 -1.16 -9.30
C ILE A 95 -4.28 -2.57 -9.85
N ALA A 96 -4.68 -3.60 -9.09
CA ALA A 96 -4.68 -5.00 -9.54
C ALA A 96 -5.50 -5.19 -10.83
N LYS A 97 -6.67 -4.54 -10.93
CA LYS A 97 -7.56 -4.61 -12.10
C LYS A 97 -7.18 -3.68 -13.25
N ARG A 98 -6.12 -2.87 -13.10
CA ARG A 98 -5.72 -1.83 -14.06
C ARG A 98 -6.76 -0.72 -14.28
N GLU A 99 -7.61 -0.49 -13.29
CA GLU A 99 -8.66 0.54 -13.32
C GLU A 99 -8.23 1.83 -12.61
N TYR A 100 -7.12 1.80 -11.88
CA TYR A 100 -6.61 2.98 -11.17
C TYR A 100 -5.95 3.97 -12.15
N PRO A 101 -6.25 5.28 -12.10
CA PRO A 101 -5.66 6.25 -13.03
C PRO A 101 -4.15 6.42 -12.77
N SER A 102 -3.31 6.11 -13.76
CA SER A 102 -1.84 6.11 -13.58
C SER A 102 -1.26 7.48 -13.22
N TYR A 103 -1.91 8.59 -13.64
CA TYR A 103 -1.50 9.95 -13.29
C TYR A 103 -1.72 10.32 -11.82
N LEU A 104 -2.47 9.50 -11.06
CA LEU A 104 -2.64 9.65 -9.62
C LEU A 104 -1.65 8.79 -8.81
N LEU A 105 -0.82 7.99 -9.47
CA LEU A 105 0.28 7.30 -8.81
C LEU A 105 1.49 8.24 -8.70
N PRO A 106 2.30 8.10 -7.64
CA PRO A 106 3.63 8.68 -7.61
C PRO A 106 4.48 8.24 -8.82
N ASP A 107 5.33 9.14 -9.34
CA ASP A 107 6.14 8.89 -10.54
C ASP A 107 6.93 7.57 -10.48
N TYR A 108 7.48 7.23 -9.31
CA TYR A 108 8.29 6.02 -9.11
C TYR A 108 7.47 4.71 -9.13
N LEU A 109 6.13 4.78 -9.01
CA LEU A 109 5.23 3.64 -9.15
C LEU A 109 4.58 3.58 -10.52
N LYS A 110 4.46 4.74 -11.18
CA LYS A 110 3.81 4.86 -12.49
C LYS A 110 4.49 3.97 -13.55
N GLU A 111 5.81 3.97 -13.59
CA GLU A 111 6.57 3.15 -14.55
C GLU A 111 6.27 1.65 -14.38
N ILE A 112 6.22 1.16 -13.15
CA ILE A 112 5.91 -0.25 -12.84
C ILE A 112 4.47 -0.58 -13.24
N TYR A 113 3.55 0.33 -12.91
CA TYR A 113 2.14 0.19 -13.22
C TYR A 113 1.87 0.23 -14.73
N GLU A 114 2.58 1.03 -15.51
CA GLU A 114 2.37 1.10 -16.96
C GLU A 114 3.08 -0.05 -17.69
N ASN A 115 4.32 -0.39 -17.32
CA ASN A 115 5.12 -1.42 -18.02
C ASN A 115 4.62 -2.84 -17.83
N ALA A 116 3.96 -3.14 -16.71
CA ALA A 116 3.39 -4.46 -16.50
C ALA A 116 2.23 -4.79 -17.48
N TYR A 117 1.80 -3.83 -18.33
CA TYR A 117 0.91 -4.05 -19.47
C TYR A 117 1.57 -4.83 -20.62
N GLU A 118 2.90 -4.71 -20.81
CA GLU A 118 3.58 -5.31 -21.96
C GLU A 118 3.86 -6.82 -21.81
N SER A 119 3.69 -7.36 -20.60
CA SER A 119 4.01 -8.77 -20.29
C SER A 119 2.82 -9.73 -20.32
N THR A 120 1.61 -9.26 -20.66
CA THR A 120 0.38 -10.09 -20.74
C THR A 120 -0.22 -10.19 -22.15
N SER A 121 0.61 -10.01 -23.19
CA SER A 121 0.30 -10.54 -24.52
C SER A 121 0.93 -11.92 -24.68
N CYS A 122 0.16 -12.97 -24.38
CA CYS A 122 0.39 -14.32 -24.87
C CYS A 122 -0.97 -14.89 -25.30
#